data_AF-A0A327QNE4-F1
#
_entry.id   AF-A0A327QNE4-F1
#
_cell.length_a   1.000
_cell.length_b   1.000
_cell.length_c   1.000
_cell.angle_alpha   90.00
_cell.angle_beta   90.00
_cell.angle_gamma   90.00
#
_symmetry.space_group_name_H-M   'P 1'
#
loop_
_entity.id
_entity.type
_entity.pdbx_description
1 polymer ?
#
loop_
_entity_poly.entity_id
_entity_poly.type
_entity_poly.pdbx_seq_one_letter_code
_entity_poly.pdbx_strand_id
1 'polypeptide(L)'
;MPPNWQLPIDDTYLAIYNDDSIQYVSEDESIIIFISIIKGAENTNHILTNTPPSIAFSEDSWLLKGTKTGGQEILVCVISFSKESDTQMVKELFASIVYIGN
;
A
#
# COMPACT_ATOMS: atom_id res chain seq x y z
N MET A 1 -6.47 0.60 -11.81
CA MET A 1 -5.16 0.15 -11.28
C MET A 1 -4.15 1.27 -11.44
N PRO A 2 -3.18 1.46 -10.52
CA PRO A 2 -2.02 2.32 -10.76
C PRO A 2 -1.30 1.85 -12.02
N PRO A 3 -1.16 2.67 -13.08
CA PRO A 3 -0.55 2.20 -14.32
C PRO A 3 0.95 1.86 -14.15
N ASN A 4 1.62 2.49 -13.17
CA ASN A 4 3.06 2.38 -12.97
C ASN A 4 3.46 1.54 -11.75
N TRP A 5 2.51 1.01 -10.98
CA TRP A 5 2.81 0.17 -9.81
C TRP A 5 2.15 -1.19 -9.95
N GLN A 6 2.97 -2.23 -9.87
CA GLN A 6 2.51 -3.61 -9.83
C GLN A 6 2.31 -4.02 -8.38
N LEU A 7 1.08 -4.43 -8.05
CA LEU A 7 0.74 -4.99 -6.75
C LEU A 7 0.71 -6.52 -6.84
N PRO A 8 1.21 -7.24 -5.83
CA PRO A 8 1.20 -8.70 -5.74
C PRO A 8 -0.15 -9.23 -5.25
N ILE A 9 -1.24 -8.80 -5.88
CA ILE A 9 -2.62 -9.19 -5.55
C ILE A 9 -3.24 -9.91 -6.74
N ASP A 10 -4.09 -10.89 -6.47
CA ASP A 10 -4.81 -11.66 -7.48
C ASP A 10 -6.28 -11.24 -7.57
N ASP A 11 -7.05 -11.95 -8.39
CA ASP A 11 -8.45 -11.66 -8.66
C ASP A 11 -9.39 -11.94 -7.47
N THR A 12 -8.88 -12.45 -6.35
CA THR A 12 -9.67 -12.65 -5.11
C THR A 12 -9.91 -11.34 -4.36
N TYR A 13 -9.19 -10.28 -4.71
CA TYR A 13 -9.37 -8.96 -4.11
C TYR A 13 -10.42 -8.14 -4.87
N LEU A 14 -11.40 -7.61 -4.15
CA LEU A 14 -12.31 -6.60 -4.67
C LEU A 14 -11.61 -5.23 -4.70
N ALA A 15 -11.54 -4.62 -5.87
CA ALA A 15 -11.00 -3.27 -6.04
C ALA A 15 -12.10 -2.20 -5.95
N ILE A 16 -11.95 -1.25 -5.03
CA ILE A 16 -12.81 -0.08 -4.85
C ILE A 16 -12.00 1.16 -5.25
N TYR A 17 -12.50 1.89 -6.24
CA TYR A 17 -11.85 3.09 -6.78
C TYR A 17 -12.42 4.35 -6.15
N ASN A 18 -11.57 5.14 -5.53
CA ASN A 18 -11.87 6.48 -5.03
C ASN A 18 -11.02 7.48 -5.84
N ASP A 19 -11.47 8.72 -6.00
CA ASP A 19 -10.87 9.73 -6.91
C ASP A 19 -9.33 9.65 -7.04
N ASP A 20 -8.62 9.72 -5.90
CA ASP A 20 -7.14 9.68 -5.84
C ASP A 20 -6.57 8.45 -5.11
N SER A 21 -7.39 7.43 -4.82
CA SER A 21 -6.94 6.25 -4.09
C SER A 21 -7.66 4.98 -4.51
N ILE A 22 -7.03 3.83 -4.29
CA ILE A 22 -7.62 2.53 -4.58
C ILE A 22 -7.55 1.71 -3.30
N GLN A 23 -8.66 1.07 -2.97
CA GLN A 23 -8.74 0.11 -1.88
C GLN A 23 -8.93 -1.29 -2.47
N TYR A 24 -8.18 -2.26 -1.95
CA TYR A 24 -8.33 -3.67 -2.28
C TYR A 24 -8.75 -4.42 -1.02
N VAL A 25 -9.84 -5.19 -1.10
CA VAL A 25 -10.40 -5.94 0.04
C VAL A 25 -10.34 -7.42 -0.28
N SER A 26 -9.76 -8.24 0.60
CA SER A 26 -9.77 -9.69 0.45
C SER A 26 -11.19 -10.24 0.52
N GLU A 27 -11.43 -11.42 -0.06
CA GLU A 27 -12.75 -12.07 -0.07
C GLU A 27 -13.38 -12.23 1.34
N ASP A 28 -12.54 -12.47 2.35
CA ASP A 28 -12.94 -12.64 3.75
C ASP A 28 -12.87 -11.35 4.58
N GLU A 29 -12.59 -10.21 3.93
CA GLU A 29 -12.44 -8.87 4.53
C GLU A 29 -11.35 -8.77 5.62
N SER A 30 -10.52 -9.81 5.78
CA SER A 30 -9.48 -9.86 6.80
C SER A 30 -8.27 -8.99 6.48
N ILE A 31 -8.08 -8.65 5.20
CA ILE A 31 -6.98 -7.80 4.71
C ILE A 31 -7.57 -6.70 3.83
N ILE A 32 -7.24 -5.46 4.14
CA ILE A 32 -7.62 -4.29 3.35
C ILE A 32 -6.37 -3.49 3.01
N ILE A 33 -6.13 -3.27 1.73
CA ILE A 33 -4.97 -2.54 1.21
C ILE A 33 -5.46 -1.22 0.63
N PHE A 34 -5.04 -0.10 1.22
CA PHE A 34 -5.27 1.24 0.69
C PHE A 34 -3.99 1.74 0.04
N ILE A 35 -4.11 2.21 -1.20
CA ILE A 35 -3.03 2.86 -1.92
C ILE A 35 -3.44 4.24 -2.42
N SER A 36 -2.52 5.19 -2.35
CA SER A 36 -2.65 6.48 -3.01
C SER A 36 -1.32 6.84 -3.67
N ILE A 37 -1.39 7.58 -4.78
CA ILE A 37 -0.22 7.95 -5.58
C ILE A 37 -0.11 9.47 -5.58
N ILE A 38 1.00 9.96 -5.06
CA ILE A 38 1.35 11.37 -5.13
C ILE A 38 2.29 11.56 -6.32
N LYS A 39 1.90 12.40 -7.28
CA LYS A 39 2.71 12.75 -8.46
C LYS A 39 3.56 13.98 -8.21
N GLY A 40 4.68 14.12 -8.92
CA GLY A 40 5.55 15.31 -8.86
C GLY A 40 6.54 15.27 -7.70
N ALA A 41 7.03 14.08 -7.35
CA ALA A 41 7.93 13.86 -6.22
C ALA A 41 9.25 14.65 -6.30
N GLU A 42 9.59 15.21 -7.47
CA GLU A 42 10.81 15.98 -7.72
C GLU A 42 10.96 17.21 -6.80
N ASN A 43 9.84 17.75 -6.29
CA ASN A 43 9.80 18.95 -5.45
C ASN A 43 9.14 18.72 -4.08
N THR A 44 8.73 17.49 -3.75
CA THR A 44 8.10 17.20 -2.47
C THR A 44 9.15 16.99 -1.40
N ASN A 45 9.03 17.68 -0.26
CA ASN A 45 9.87 17.52 0.93
C ASN A 45 10.18 16.04 1.20
N HIS A 46 11.47 15.72 1.42
CA HIS A 46 12.04 14.40 1.72
C HIS A 46 11.37 13.60 2.86
N ILE A 47 10.39 14.18 3.55
CA ILE A 47 9.70 13.63 4.71
C ILE A 47 8.80 12.45 4.33
N LEU A 48 8.32 12.37 3.08
CA LEU A 48 7.40 11.32 2.61
C LEU A 48 8.05 10.26 1.71
N THR A 49 9.34 10.40 1.37
CA THR A 49 10.02 9.50 0.44
C THR A 49 10.57 8.27 1.16
N ASN A 50 10.19 7.07 0.68
CA ASN A 50 10.72 5.78 1.12
C ASN A 50 10.65 5.53 2.64
N THR A 51 9.55 5.93 3.28
CA THR A 51 9.31 5.60 4.68
C THR A 51 9.18 4.08 4.83
N PRO A 52 10.06 3.42 5.62
CA PRO A 52 9.99 1.98 5.80
C PRO A 52 8.66 1.59 6.43
N PRO A 53 8.13 0.39 6.11
CA PRO A 53 6.85 -0.05 6.64
C PRO A 53 6.94 -0.17 8.16
N SER A 54 5.99 0.46 8.85
CA SER A 54 5.82 0.40 10.29
C SER A 54 4.47 -0.24 10.61
N ILE A 55 4.44 -1.07 11.65
CA ILE A 55 3.22 -1.74 12.10
C ILE A 55 2.81 -1.18 13.45
N ALA A 56 1.54 -0.86 13.59
CA ALA A 56 0.94 -0.45 14.86
C ALA A 56 -0.49 -0.99 14.96
N PHE A 57 -0.88 -1.37 16.17
CA PHE A 57 -2.29 -1.66 16.47
C PHE A 57 -3.05 -0.33 16.64
N SER A 58 -4.20 -0.21 16.00
CA SER A 58 -5.03 1.00 16.03
C SER A 58 -6.50 0.63 15.98
N GLU A 59 -7.28 1.23 16.88
CA GLU A 59 -8.70 0.94 17.08
C GLU A 59 -8.90 -0.55 17.37
N ASP A 60 -9.25 -1.35 16.35
CA ASP A 60 -9.49 -2.80 16.47
C ASP A 60 -8.72 -3.63 15.42
N SER A 61 -7.71 -3.04 14.75
CA SER A 61 -6.93 -3.72 13.71
C SER A 61 -5.44 -3.41 13.78
N TRP A 62 -4.64 -4.27 13.19
CA TRP A 62 -3.24 -3.98 12.91
C TRP A 62 -3.13 -3.21 11.60
N LEU A 63 -2.29 -2.17 11.60
CA LEU A 63 -2.04 -1.34 10.44
C LEU A 63 -0.55 -1.39 10.09
N LEU A 64 -0.22 -1.80 8.87
CA LEU A 64 1.08 -1.56 8.26
C LEU A 64 1.00 -0.29 7.42
N LYS A 65 1.86 0.69 7.69
CA LYS A 65 1.94 1.96 6.92
C LYS A 65 3.35 2.14 6.38
N GLY A 66 3.48 2.45 5.10
CA GLY A 66 4.77 2.73 4.48
C GLY A 66 4.63 3.48 3.16
N THR A 67 5.74 4.00 2.65
CA THR A 67 5.79 4.64 1.34
C THR A 67 6.88 4.03 0.46
N LYS A 68 6.65 4.07 -0.86
CA LYS A 68 7.65 3.72 -1.87
C LYS A 68 7.75 4.82 -2.90
N THR A 69 8.94 5.07 -3.42
CA THR A 69 9.18 6.03 -4.49
C THR A 69 9.55 5.29 -5.76
N GLY A 70 9.03 5.73 -6.90
CA GLY A 70 9.33 5.18 -8.23
C GLY A 70 9.04 6.22 -9.31
N GLY A 71 9.99 6.46 -10.21
CA GLY A 71 9.89 7.58 -11.17
C GLY A 71 9.66 8.92 -10.47
N GLN A 72 8.60 9.63 -10.84
CA GLN A 72 8.14 10.88 -10.19
C GLN A 72 6.97 10.67 -9.22
N GLU A 73 6.74 9.43 -8.78
CA GLU A 73 5.60 9.03 -7.96
C GLU A 73 6.03 8.57 -6.57
N ILE A 74 5.22 8.91 -5.58
CA ILE A 74 5.26 8.31 -4.24
C ILE A 74 3.99 7.49 -4.06
N LEU A 75 4.15 6.18 -3.87
CA LEU A 75 3.10 5.29 -3.41
C LEU A 75 3.01 5.41 -1.89
N VAL A 76 1.84 5.82 -1.39
CA VAL A 76 1.46 5.69 0.02
C VAL A 76 0.63 4.42 0.15
N CYS A 77 1.05 3.50 1.03
CA CYS A 77 0.36 2.22 1.23
C CYS A 77 0.03 2.02 2.71
N VAL A 78 -1.22 1.63 2.96
CA VAL A 78 -1.71 1.22 4.27
C VAL A 78 -2.37 -0.15 4.13
N ILE A 79 -1.92 -1.14 4.89
CA ILE A 79 -2.53 -2.48 4.95
C ILE A 79 -3.14 -2.64 6.34
N SER A 80 -4.47 -2.80 6.41
CA SER A 80 -5.18 -3.20 7.61
C SER A 80 -5.36 -4.72 7.63
N PHE A 81 -5.14 -5.33 8.79
CA PHE A 81 -5.27 -6.77 8.99
C PHE A 81 -5.66 -7.12 10.43
N SER A 82 -6.42 -8.21 10.62
CA SER A 82 -7.03 -8.51 11.93
C SER A 82 -6.12 -9.27 12.90
N LYS A 83 -5.14 -10.05 12.41
CA LYS A 83 -4.33 -10.95 13.26
C LYS A 83 -2.87 -10.51 13.29
N GLU A 84 -2.30 -10.38 14.48
CA GLU A 84 -0.89 -10.04 14.65
C GLU A 84 0.05 -11.03 13.94
N SER A 85 -0.33 -12.30 13.88
CA SER A 85 0.41 -13.38 13.19
C SER A 85 0.66 -13.09 11.71
N ASP A 86 -0.17 -12.25 11.09
CA ASP A 86 -0.11 -11.97 9.66
C ASP A 86 0.93 -10.87 9.34
N THR A 87 1.57 -10.32 10.37
CA THR A 87 2.62 -9.29 10.30
C THR A 87 3.70 -9.59 9.25
N GLN A 88 4.21 -10.81 9.21
CA GLN A 88 5.29 -11.17 8.27
C GLN A 88 4.77 -11.17 6.83
N MET A 89 3.61 -11.78 6.62
CA MET A 89 2.96 -11.84 5.30
C MET A 89 2.63 -10.43 4.78
N VAL A 90 2.07 -9.53 5.59
CA VAL A 90 1.78 -8.15 5.12
C VAL A 90 3.04 -7.34 4.84
N LYS A 91 4.15 -7.59 5.54
CA LYS A 91 5.46 -6.99 5.21
C LYS A 91 5.97 -7.47 3.87
N GLU A 92 5.86 -8.77 3.60
CA GLU A 92 6.23 -9.37 2.31
C GLU A 92 5.35 -8.84 1.17
N LEU A 93 4.05 -8.68 1.44
CA LEU A 93 3.09 -8.06 0.51
C LEU A 93 3.51 -6.63 0.15
N PHE A 94 3.77 -5.78 1.15
CA PHE A 94 4.27 -4.42 0.92
C PHE A 94 5.62 -4.43 0.19
N ALA A 95 6.55 -5.30 0.58
CA ALA A 95 7.87 -5.41 -0.03
C ALA A 95 7.79 -5.76 -1.53
N SER A 96 6.83 -6.59 -1.91
CA SER A 96 6.62 -7.10 -3.27
C SER A 96 5.92 -6.10 -4.21
N ILE A 97 5.44 -4.95 -3.71
CA ILE A 97 4.95 -3.86 -4.56
C ILE A 97 6.14 -3.22 -5.29
N VAL A 98 6.09 -3.17 -6.62
CA VAL A 98 7.19 -2.67 -7.46
C VAL A 98 6.72 -1.61 -8.45
N TYR A 99 7.57 -0.61 -8.68
CA TYR A 99 7.36 0.37 -9.75
C TYR A 99 7.79 -0.24 -11.09
N ILE A 100 6.92 -0.16 -12.09
CA ILE A 100 7.10 -0.71 -13.43
C ILE A 100 6.96 0.36 -14.54
N GLY A 101 6.81 1.62 -14.16
CA GLY A 101 6.80 2.73 -15.13
C GLY A 101 8.17 2.89 -15.81
N ASN A 102 8.16 3.34 -17.06
CA ASN A 102 9.37 3.69 -17.81
C ASN A 102 9.91 5.07 -17.44
#